data_AF-D7T844-F1
#
_entry.id   AF-D7T844-F1
#
_cell.length_a   1.000
_cell.length_b   1.000
_cell.length_c   1.000
_cell.angle_alpha   90.00
_cell.angle_beta   90.00
_cell.angle_gamma   90.00
#
_symmetry.space_group_name_H-M   'P 1'
#
loop_
_entity.id
_entity.type
_entity.pdbx_description
1 polymer ?
#
loop_
_entity_poly.entity_id
_entity_poly.type
_entity_poly.pdbx_seq_one_letter_code
_entity_poly.pdbx_strand_id
1 'polypeptide(L)'
;MWEDSKTRSKWVMANQCYFPSDLPEVVGRPSAPESNEVYESNHDSAITAGLIQGPCEVLPPDKFKEESERRTLLGTEANDGLWPIFLCKWFYDKFNGLFQPFFS
;
A
#
# COMPACT_ATOMS: atom_id res chain seq x y z
N MET A 1 -13.40 7.43 -10.31
CA MET A 1 -14.54 6.59 -9.89
C MET A 1 -15.62 6.67 -10.96
N TRP A 2 -16.28 5.57 -11.29
CA TRP A 2 -17.42 5.54 -12.21
C TRP A 2 -18.47 4.54 -11.73
N GLU A 3 -19.69 4.63 -12.28
CA GLU A 3 -20.77 3.66 -12.04
C GLU A 3 -21.00 2.85 -13.32
N ASP A 4 -21.06 1.53 -13.20
CA ASP A 4 -21.42 0.63 -14.29
C ASP A 4 -22.93 0.73 -14.57
N SER A 5 -23.30 1.05 -15.80
CA SER A 5 -24.70 1.35 -16.16
C SER A 5 -25.62 0.12 -16.15
N LYS A 6 -25.07 -1.09 -16.29
CA LYS A 6 -25.84 -2.34 -16.30
C LYS A 6 -26.09 -2.87 -14.90
N THR A 7 -25.05 -2.85 -14.08
CA THR A 7 -25.04 -3.46 -12.74
C THR A 7 -25.25 -2.45 -11.62
N ARG A 8 -25.19 -1.14 -11.92
CA ARG A 8 -25.18 -0.04 -10.94
C ARG A 8 -24.04 -0.12 -9.92
N SER A 9 -23.04 -0.95 -10.19
CA SER A 9 -21.88 -1.11 -9.34
C SER A 9 -20.95 0.08 -9.48
N LYS A 10 -20.44 0.59 -8.37
CA LYS A 10 -19.45 1.67 -8.36
C LYS A 10 -18.04 1.08 -8.41
N TRP A 11 -17.21 1.66 -9.25
CA TRP A 11 -15.84 1.21 -9.51
C TRP A 11 -14.85 2.36 -9.36
N VAL A 12 -13.63 2.00 -8.97
CA VAL A 12 -12.51 2.93 -8.78
C VAL A 12 -11.30 2.38 -9.53
N MET A 13 -10.54 3.28 -10.15
CA MET A 13 -9.22 2.96 -10.68
C MET A 13 -8.22 3.34 -9.60
N ALA A 14 -7.36 2.40 -9.23
CA ALA A 14 -6.32 2.63 -8.23
C ALA A 14 -5.03 1.93 -8.68
N ASN A 15 -3.91 2.59 -8.39
CA ASN A 15 -2.60 1.95 -8.46
C ASN A 15 -2.55 0.83 -7.43
N GLN A 16 -2.27 -0.39 -7.89
CA GLN A 16 -2.16 -1.54 -7.03
C GLN A 16 -0.84 -1.46 -6.25
N CYS A 17 -0.93 -1.58 -4.93
CA CYS A 17 0.23 -1.88 -4.09
C CYS A 17 0.35 -3.39 -3.92
N TYR A 18 1.57 -3.90 -3.76
CA TYR A 18 1.84 -5.31 -3.52
C TYR A 18 2.45 -5.52 -2.15
N PHE A 19 1.97 -6.52 -1.42
CA PHE A 19 2.76 -7.07 -0.34
C PHE A 19 3.93 -7.88 -0.92
N PRO A 20 5.02 -8.04 -0.15
CA PRO A 20 6.12 -8.92 -0.53
C PRO A 20 5.65 -10.34 -0.89
N SER A 21 4.63 -10.87 -0.22
CA SER A 21 4.06 -12.19 -0.52
C SER A 21 3.33 -12.28 -1.86
N ASP A 22 2.88 -11.16 -2.41
CA ASP A 22 2.08 -11.13 -3.65
C ASP A 22 2.96 -11.21 -4.90
N LEU A 23 4.27 -10.92 -4.75
CA LEU A 23 5.23 -10.98 -5.84
C LEU A 23 5.99 -12.31 -5.85
N PRO A 24 6.13 -12.96 -7.02
CA PRO A 24 6.93 -14.18 -7.17
C PRO A 24 8.36 -14.00 -6.64
N GLU A 25 8.95 -15.06 -6.08
CA GLU A 25 10.35 -15.03 -5.58
C GLU A 25 11.37 -14.67 -6.65
N VAL A 26 11.07 -14.94 -7.93
CA VAL A 26 11.94 -14.60 -9.07
C VAL A 26 12.07 -13.09 -9.28
N VAL A 27 11.15 -12.29 -8.73
CA VAL A 27 11.27 -10.84 -8.76
C VAL A 27 12.35 -10.45 -7.74
N GLY A 28 13.55 -10.14 -8.22
CA GLY A 28 14.74 -9.89 -7.40
C GLY A 28 14.57 -8.71 -6.45
N ARG A 29 14.07 -8.99 -5.24
CA ARG A 29 13.80 -7.97 -4.22
C ARG A 29 15.11 -7.31 -3.78
N PRO A 30 15.16 -5.97 -3.64
CA PRO A 30 16.40 -5.27 -3.28
C PRO A 30 16.89 -5.60 -1.87
N SER A 31 15.97 -5.94 -0.96
CA SER A 31 16.23 -6.21 0.45
C SER A 31 15.21 -7.20 1.02
N ALA A 32 15.50 -7.71 2.23
CA ALA A 32 14.52 -8.47 3.00
C ALA A 32 13.31 -7.57 3.33
N PRO A 33 12.07 -8.09 3.24
CA PRO A 33 10.88 -7.31 3.54
C PRO A 33 10.75 -7.06 5.05
N GLU A 34 10.37 -5.84 5.41
CA GLU A 34 10.03 -5.49 6.79
C GLU A 34 8.52 -5.62 7.05
N SER A 35 8.15 -5.53 8.35
CA SER A 35 6.74 -5.59 8.76
C SER A 35 5.96 -4.43 8.17
N ASN A 36 4.75 -4.72 7.67
CA ASN A 36 3.86 -3.75 7.01
C ASN A 36 4.47 -3.09 5.77
N GLU A 37 5.49 -3.70 5.16
CA GLU A 37 6.06 -3.23 3.90
C GLU A 37 5.13 -3.52 2.72
N VAL A 38 4.95 -2.51 1.87
CA VAL A 38 4.23 -2.59 0.60
C VAL A 38 5.07 -1.95 -0.50
N TYR A 39 4.80 -2.35 -1.73
CA TYR A 39 5.40 -1.77 -2.92
C TYR A 39 4.34 -1.06 -3.74
N GLU A 40 4.44 0.26 -3.85
CA GLU A 40 3.65 1.00 -4.84
C GLU A 40 4.03 0.55 -6.25
N SER A 41 3.09 0.60 -7.20
CA SER A 41 3.38 0.22 -8.58
C SER A 41 2.69 1.10 -9.59
N ASN A 42 3.16 1.00 -10.85
CA ASN A 42 2.51 1.58 -12.02
C ASN A 42 1.36 0.71 -12.57
N HIS A 43 0.86 -0.26 -11.79
CA HIS A 43 -0.21 -1.13 -12.22
C HIS A 43 -1.57 -0.61 -11.77
N ASP A 44 -2.28 0.05 -12.68
CA ASP A 44 -3.68 0.40 -12.47
C ASP A 44 -4.58 -0.84 -12.44
N SER A 45 -5.50 -0.88 -11.48
CA SER A 45 -6.52 -1.91 -11.36
C SER A 45 -7.90 -1.32 -11.08
N ALA A 46 -8.92 -1.93 -11.69
CA ALA A 46 -10.31 -1.60 -11.43
C ALA A 46 -10.81 -2.41 -10.23
N ILE A 47 -11.18 -1.71 -9.15
CA ILE A 47 -11.75 -2.33 -7.94
C ILE A 47 -13.18 -1.85 -7.73
N THR A 48 -14.03 -2.72 -7.21
CA THR A 48 -15.39 -2.35 -6.81
C THR A 48 -15.33 -1.51 -5.54
N ALA A 49 -16.01 -0.37 -5.51
CA ALA A 49 -15.98 0.56 -4.37
C ALA A 49 -16.52 -0.07 -3.07
N GLY A 50 -17.39 -1.09 -3.17
CA GLY A 50 -17.90 -1.84 -2.02
C GLY A 50 -16.86 -2.72 -1.31
N LEU A 51 -15.67 -2.92 -1.91
CA LEU A 51 -14.56 -3.66 -1.29
C LEU A 51 -13.60 -2.74 -0.50
N ILE A 52 -13.78 -1.42 -0.58
CA ILE A 52 -12.92 -0.46 0.12
C ILE A 52 -13.29 -0.46 1.61
N GLN A 53 -12.36 -0.90 2.46
CA GLN A 53 -12.58 -0.96 3.90
C GLN A 53 -12.35 0.39 4.61
N GLY A 54 -11.56 1.27 4.01
CA GLY A 54 -11.25 2.58 4.57
C GLY A 54 -9.97 3.16 3.96
N PRO A 55 -9.62 4.39 4.35
CA PRO A 55 -8.33 4.98 4.00
C PRO A 55 -7.18 4.26 4.73
N CYS A 56 -5.99 4.36 4.14
CA CYS A 56 -4.73 3.95 4.75
C CYS A 56 -3.64 4.96 4.39
N GLU A 57 -2.55 4.96 5.14
CA GLU A 57 -1.39 5.80 4.88
C GLU A 57 -0.22 4.94 4.43
N VAL A 58 0.39 5.32 3.32
CA VAL A 58 1.62 4.71 2.82
C VAL A 58 2.74 5.72 3.04
N LEU A 59 3.72 5.36 3.85
CA LEU A 59 4.73 6.29 4.36
C LEU A 59 6.14 5.86 3.94
N PRO A 60 7.03 6.83 3.63
CA PRO A 60 8.45 6.56 3.46
C PRO A 60 9.10 6.18 4.79
N PRO A 61 10.31 5.57 4.77
CA PRO A 61 10.94 4.99 5.97
C PRO A 61 11.02 5.91 7.18
N ASP A 62 11.44 7.17 6.99
CA ASP A 62 11.62 8.12 8.08
C ASP A 62 10.30 8.45 8.77
N LYS A 63 9.25 8.73 7.99
CA LYS A 63 7.91 9.05 8.49
C LYS A 63 7.23 7.83 9.11
N PHE A 64 7.39 6.66 8.49
CA PHE A 64 6.84 5.42 9.03
C PHE A 64 7.44 5.12 10.40
N LYS A 65 8.76 5.27 10.55
CA LYS A 65 9.45 5.06 11.81
C LYS A 65 8.92 6.01 12.88
N GLU A 66 8.89 7.31 12.61
CA GLU A 66 8.37 8.32 13.55
C GLU A 66 6.94 8.01 14.00
N GLU A 67 6.05 7.71 13.05
CA GLU A 67 4.64 7.42 13.33
C GLU A 67 4.47 6.09 14.09
N SER A 68 5.26 5.07 13.74
CA SER A 68 5.24 3.77 14.44
C SER A 68 5.70 3.89 15.90
N GLU A 69 6.74 4.70 16.16
CA GLU A 69 7.23 4.97 17.51
C GLU A 69 6.19 5.77 18.30
N ARG A 70 5.57 6.79 17.68
CA ARG A 70 4.49 7.58 18.28
C ARG A 70 3.31 6.71 18.69
N ARG A 71 2.85 5.81 17.82
CA ARG A 71 1.73 4.87 18.11
C ARG A 71 2.08 3.86 19.19
N THR A 72 3.33 3.40 19.23
CA THR A 72 3.82 2.48 20.26
C THR A 72 3.80 3.15 21.65
N LEU A 73 4.15 4.44 21.72
CA LEU A 73 4.13 5.22 22.97
C LEU A 73 2.73 5.54 23.49
N LEU A 74 1.76 5.74 22.58
CA LEU A 74 0.38 6.12 22.93
C LEU A 74 -0.46 4.96 23.48
N GLY A 75 -0.07 3.70 23.25
CA GLY A 75 -0.81 2.52 23.68
C GLY A 75 -2.05 2.23 22.82
N THR A 76 -2.63 1.04 22.97
CA THR A 76 -3.67 0.49 22.06
C THR A 76 -4.95 1.34 22.01
N GLU A 77 -5.43 1.85 23.15
CA GLU A 77 -6.70 2.60 23.22
C GLU A 77 -6.62 3.97 22.54
N ALA A 78 -5.45 4.63 22.54
CA ALA A 78 -5.26 5.91 21.87
C ALA A 78 -5.02 5.77 20.35
N ASN A 79 -4.83 4.54 19.87
CA ASN A 79 -4.71 4.23 18.45
C ASN A 79 -6.06 3.86 17.81
N ASP A 80 -7.13 3.70 18.61
CA ASP A 80 -8.47 3.40 18.09
C ASP A 80 -8.96 4.54 17.19
N GLY A 81 -9.19 4.21 15.91
CA GLY A 81 -9.61 5.16 14.88
C GLY A 81 -8.49 5.74 14.02
N LEU A 82 -7.22 5.44 14.31
CA LEU A 82 -6.12 5.79 13.40
C LEU A 82 -6.16 4.90 12.16
N TRP A 83 -5.85 5.49 11.01
CA TRP A 83 -5.76 4.74 9.76
C TRP A 83 -4.56 3.79 9.80
N PRO A 84 -4.67 2.58 9.20
CA PRO A 84 -3.53 1.69 9.08
C PRO A 84 -2.40 2.38 8.31
N ILE A 85 -1.17 2.18 8.76
CA ILE A 85 0.03 2.69 8.12
C ILE A 85 0.81 1.54 7.49
N PHE A 86 1.40 1.80 6.32
CA PHE A 86 2.26 0.87 5.60
C PHE A 86 3.57 1.55 5.24
N LEU A 87 4.64 0.77 5.24
CA LEU A 87 5.98 1.21 4.88
C LEU A 87 6.18 1.02 3.37
N CYS A 88 6.56 2.07 2.66
CA CYS A 88 6.95 1.96 1.24
C CYS A 88 8.38 2.46 1.04
N LYS A 89 9.27 1.53 0.70
CA LYS A 89 10.67 1.80 0.35
C LYS A 89 10.91 1.80 -1.14
N TRP A 90 10.09 1.06 -1.86
CA TRP A 90 10.34 0.71 -3.25
C TRP A 90 9.08 0.91 -4.07
N PHE A 91 9.26 1.54 -5.22
CA PHE A 91 8.32 1.55 -6.32
C PHE A 91 8.62 0.34 -7.22
N TYR A 92 7.63 -0.52 -7.41
CA TYR A 92 7.68 -1.68 -8.29
C TYR A 92 7.13 -1.34 -9.67
N ASP A 93 8.01 -1.28 -10.65
CA ASP A 93 7.62 -1.21 -12.05
C ASP A 93 7.18 -2.59 -12.52
N LYS A 94 5.86 -2.80 -12.60
CA LYS A 94 5.30 -4.10 -13.00
C LYS A 94 5.60 -4.45 -14.45
N PHE A 95 5.72 -3.46 -15.33
CA PHE A 95 5.97 -3.71 -16.76
C PHE A 95 7.40 -4.18 -17.00
N ASN A 96 8.35 -3.64 -16.24
CA ASN A 96 9.77 -4.01 -16.35
C ASN A 96 10.22 -5.06 -15.31
N GLY A 97 9.41 -5.34 -14.28
CA GLY A 97 9.76 -6.24 -13.19
C GLY A 97 10.89 -5.70 -12.30
N LEU A 98 11.01 -4.38 -12.18
CA LEU A 98 12.13 -3.70 -11.51
C LEU A 98 11.66 -2.91 -10.29
N PHE A 99 12.56 -2.80 -9.31
CA PHE A 99 12.36 -1.95 -8.15
C PHE A 99 13.18 -0.67 -8.24
N GLN A 100 12.55 0.45 -7.90
CA GLN A 100 13.16 1.77 -7.82
C GLN A 100 12.97 2.33 -6.41
N PRO A 101 13.89 3.13 -5.86
CA PRO A 101 13.68 3.75 -4.56
C PRO A 101 12.44 4.63 -4.58
N PHE A 102 11.62 4.52 -3.53
CA PHE A 102 10.42 5.33 -3.36
C PHE A 102 10.77 6.69 -2.77
N PHE A 103 10.33 7.77 -3.41
CA PHE A 103 10.55 9.15 -2.97
C PHE A 103 9.19 9.87 -2.93
N SER A 104 8.47 9.81 -1.80
CA SER A 104 7.21 10.56 -1.60
C SER A 104 7.30 11.64 -0.54
#